data_AF-A0A2W7BWE0-F1
#
_entry.id   AF-A0A2W7BWE0-F1
#
_cell.length_a   1.000
_cell.length_b   1.000
_cell.length_c   1.000
_cell.angle_alpha   90.00
_cell.angle_beta   90.00
_cell.angle_gamma   90.00
#
_symmetry.space_group_name_H-M   'P 1'
#
loop_
_entity.id
_entity.type
_entity.pdbx_description
1 polymer ?
#
loop_
_entity_poly.entity_id
_entity_poly.type
_entity_poly.pdbx_seq_one_letter_code
_entity_poly.pdbx_strand_id
1 'polypeptide(L)'
;MKQYRPLVSLIGMVGGLLLALPAEAAQFRTWRFDPQQNRLEFSTDAAVQPRAQLLFNPTRIVVDLPGTTLEQRTINQAVGGAVQSVRIGQFDAQTTRLVIELAPGYTLNPDQVVVRGETPQQWVVQLPPSQGRTAPSASTNQVNATPVAGAATQVEGVRTTPDGFFIRTSGANPNLTVKRVSDTQVVLQLENATVAAALTGQTLPANSFGVTAWTIQPVSAAVPTLQITLTVPANSTDWQASVSNGSGIVVLPPRGVAIAAVPASPSVALAQAPAAASPPIAVQPPPQTPVVPPRPEPAIPATPAVPPPSSGIPKQAVTIVIDPGHGGVDPGAIGVGGLREKDVVSAIAYEVARILQQSGAQVILTRSDDREIDLEPRVQIAERANADLFVSIHANSISLSRPDVNGLETYYHSSGNRLAQVIHQSILRLVTMPDRGVRQARFHVLVNTSMPSVLVETGFVTGAQDARNFNDPAWRSRMAQGIAAGILQYAQRSL
;
A
#
# COMPACT_ATOMS: atom_id res chain seq x y z
N MET A 1 -46.00 -68.21 -36.47
CA MET A 1 -44.87 -67.78 -37.33
C MET A 1 -45.15 -66.36 -37.84
N LYS A 2 -44.10 -65.54 -37.97
CA LYS A 2 -44.02 -64.10 -38.39
C LYS A 2 -44.19 -63.10 -37.24
N GLN A 3 -43.13 -62.59 -36.59
CA GLN A 3 -42.06 -61.62 -36.95
C GLN A 3 -42.42 -60.12 -36.82
N TYR A 4 -41.80 -59.49 -35.81
CA TYR A 4 -41.26 -58.13 -35.64
C TYR A 4 -41.96 -56.88 -36.21
N ARG A 5 -42.19 -55.89 -35.33
CA ARG A 5 -41.49 -54.57 -35.26
C ARG A 5 -42.01 -53.75 -34.05
N PRO A 6 -41.17 -53.26 -33.11
CA PRO A 6 -41.58 -52.17 -32.23
C PRO A 6 -41.34 -50.82 -32.90
N LEU A 7 -42.36 -49.96 -32.80
CA LEU A 7 -42.38 -48.57 -33.21
C LEU A 7 -41.56 -47.75 -32.20
N VAL A 8 -40.53 -47.04 -32.67
CA VAL A 8 -39.82 -46.02 -31.88
C VAL A 8 -40.72 -44.78 -31.83
N SER A 9 -41.33 -44.50 -30.68
CA SER A 9 -41.97 -43.20 -30.41
C SER A 9 -41.00 -42.30 -29.65
N LEU A 10 -40.58 -41.26 -30.36
CA LEU A 10 -39.91 -40.06 -29.89
C LEU A 10 -40.83 -39.29 -28.93
N ILE A 11 -40.46 -39.13 -27.66
CA ILE A 11 -41.03 -38.11 -26.77
C ILE A 11 -39.88 -37.25 -26.27
N GLY A 12 -40.03 -35.96 -26.51
CA GLY A 12 -38.97 -34.95 -26.46
C GLY A 12 -38.53 -34.60 -25.04
N MET A 13 -37.23 -34.40 -24.92
CA MET A 13 -36.57 -33.85 -23.76
C MET A 13 -36.63 -32.32 -23.87
N VAL A 14 -37.56 -31.68 -23.15
CA VAL A 14 -37.52 -30.24 -22.91
C VAL A 14 -36.41 -29.98 -21.90
N GLY A 15 -35.20 -29.71 -22.41
CA GLY A 15 -34.10 -29.21 -21.60
C GLY A 15 -34.36 -27.77 -21.19
N GLY A 16 -34.74 -27.56 -19.93
CA GLY A 16 -34.77 -26.24 -19.32
C GLY A 16 -33.35 -25.67 -19.26
N LEU A 17 -33.09 -24.65 -20.06
CA LEU A 17 -31.86 -23.88 -20.03
C LEU A 17 -31.86 -23.04 -18.73
N LEU A 18 -31.12 -23.47 -17.70
CA LEU A 18 -30.82 -22.63 -16.55
C LEU A 18 -29.87 -21.53 -17.00
N LEU A 19 -30.43 -20.39 -17.38
CA LEU A 19 -29.69 -19.15 -17.59
C LEU A 19 -29.21 -18.68 -16.22
N ALA A 20 -27.92 -18.86 -15.92
CA ALA A 20 -27.27 -18.10 -14.86
C ALA A 20 -27.25 -16.63 -15.29
N LEU A 21 -28.14 -15.83 -14.72
CA LEU A 21 -28.09 -14.38 -14.89
C LEU A 21 -26.75 -13.87 -14.31
N PRO A 22 -26.11 -12.87 -14.94
CA PRO A 22 -24.94 -12.24 -14.34
C PRO A 22 -25.35 -11.74 -12.94
N ALA A 23 -24.58 -12.11 -11.92
CA ALA A 23 -24.78 -11.56 -10.59
C ALA A 23 -24.51 -10.05 -10.66
N GLU A 24 -25.56 -9.24 -10.60
CA GLU A 24 -25.40 -7.79 -10.49
C GLU A 24 -24.67 -7.48 -9.17
N ALA A 25 -23.69 -6.58 -9.24
CA ALA A 25 -22.98 -6.14 -8.04
C ALA A 25 -23.96 -5.42 -7.11
N ALA A 26 -23.95 -5.78 -5.83
CA ALA A 26 -24.80 -5.13 -4.84
C ALA A 26 -24.48 -3.64 -4.77
N GLN A 27 -25.49 -2.80 -4.62
CA GLN A 27 -25.31 -1.35 -4.52
C GLN A 27 -25.25 -0.92 -3.07
N PHE A 28 -24.28 -0.06 -2.76
CA PHE A 28 -24.23 0.64 -1.49
C PHE A 28 -25.38 1.66 -1.41
N ARG A 29 -26.21 1.60 -0.36
CA ARG A 29 -27.44 2.39 -0.26
C ARG A 29 -27.34 3.53 0.72
N THR A 30 -27.18 3.23 2.00
CA THR A 30 -27.20 4.24 3.06
C THR A 30 -26.09 4.01 4.06
N TRP A 31 -25.75 5.07 4.78
CA TRP A 31 -24.86 5.00 5.93
C TRP A 31 -25.20 6.08 6.93
N ARG A 32 -24.85 5.84 8.19
CA ARG A 32 -24.90 6.84 9.26
C ARG A 32 -23.82 6.55 10.28
N PHE A 33 -23.21 7.60 10.80
CA PHE A 33 -22.32 7.50 11.96
C PHE A 33 -22.99 8.18 13.16
N ASP A 34 -23.12 7.43 14.25
CA ASP A 34 -23.56 7.94 15.55
C ASP A 34 -22.32 8.22 16.42
N PRO A 35 -21.96 9.51 16.64
CA PRO A 35 -20.78 9.88 17.43
C PRO A 35 -20.96 9.66 18.94
N GLN A 36 -22.19 9.55 19.45
CA GLN A 36 -22.44 9.23 20.87
C GLN A 36 -22.21 7.75 21.14
N GLN A 37 -22.50 6.90 20.15
CA GLN A 37 -22.33 5.46 20.25
C GLN A 37 -21.02 4.95 19.62
N ASN A 38 -20.22 5.80 18.97
CA ASN A 38 -19.08 5.39 18.13
C ASN A 38 -19.46 4.24 17.17
N ARG A 39 -20.62 4.39 16.53
CA ARG A 39 -21.25 3.35 15.71
C ARG A 39 -21.40 3.83 14.28
N LEU A 40 -20.80 3.12 13.34
CA LEU A 40 -21.12 3.25 11.92
C LEU A 40 -22.14 2.18 11.55
N GLU A 41 -23.21 2.57 10.88
CA GLU A 41 -24.18 1.67 10.29
C GLU A 41 -24.23 1.92 8.78
N PHE A 42 -24.38 0.85 8.00
CA PHE A 42 -24.53 0.96 6.55
C PHE A 42 -25.45 -0.12 5.99
N SER A 43 -25.99 0.13 4.80
CA SER A 43 -26.86 -0.80 4.10
C SER A 43 -26.50 -0.96 2.62
N THR A 44 -26.87 -2.12 2.08
CA THR A 44 -26.74 -2.55 0.69
C THR A 44 -28.07 -3.12 0.20
N ASP A 45 -28.29 -3.24 -1.10
CA ASP A 45 -29.53 -3.80 -1.67
C ASP A 45 -29.53 -5.33 -1.84
N ALA A 46 -28.36 -5.94 -1.79
CA ALA A 46 -28.16 -7.38 -1.82
C ALA A 46 -27.22 -7.81 -0.69
N ALA A 47 -27.18 -9.11 -0.41
CA ALA A 47 -26.36 -9.65 0.66
C ALA A 47 -24.87 -9.42 0.36
N VAL A 48 -24.12 -8.93 1.35
CA VAL A 48 -22.67 -8.68 1.22
C VAL A 48 -21.92 -9.23 2.41
N GLN A 49 -20.67 -9.65 2.19
CA GLN A 49 -19.77 -10.10 3.26
C GLN A 49 -18.60 -9.14 3.42
N PRO A 50 -18.63 -8.25 4.42
CA PRO A 50 -17.55 -7.29 4.64
C PRO A 50 -16.25 -7.95 5.06
N ARG A 51 -15.14 -7.27 4.78
CA ARG A 51 -13.81 -7.55 5.34
C ARG A 51 -13.33 -6.31 6.05
N ALA A 52 -12.84 -6.45 7.28
CA ALA A 52 -12.44 -5.31 8.09
C ALA A 52 -11.01 -5.44 8.61
N GLN A 53 -10.27 -4.34 8.57
CA GLN A 53 -8.89 -4.26 9.02
C GLN A 53 -8.59 -2.90 9.66
N LEU A 54 -7.67 -2.90 10.62
CA LEU A 54 -7.07 -1.72 11.20
C LEU A 54 -5.77 -1.42 10.45
N LEU A 55 -5.66 -0.23 9.88
CA LEU A 55 -4.41 0.28 9.31
C LEU A 55 -3.84 1.37 10.21
N PHE A 56 -2.53 1.50 10.22
CA PHE A 56 -1.83 2.52 10.99
C PHE A 56 -1.31 3.63 10.07
N ASN A 57 -1.19 4.85 10.60
CA ASN A 57 -0.60 6.03 9.94
C ASN A 57 -1.32 6.57 8.69
N PRO A 58 -2.42 7.32 8.89
CA PRO A 58 -3.14 7.55 10.15
C PRO A 58 -3.92 6.30 10.58
N THR A 59 -4.20 6.16 11.89
CA THR A 59 -4.99 5.03 12.38
C THR A 59 -6.39 5.07 11.77
N ARG A 60 -6.75 4.01 11.04
CA ARG A 60 -8.03 3.92 10.33
C ARG A 60 -8.57 2.51 10.35
N ILE A 61 -9.89 2.39 10.51
CA ILE A 61 -10.59 1.14 10.24
C ILE A 61 -11.05 1.16 8.80
N VAL A 62 -10.63 0.17 8.03
CA VAL A 62 -11.04 -0.04 6.64
C VAL A 62 -12.01 -1.20 6.59
N VAL A 63 -13.17 -0.98 5.97
CA VAL A 63 -14.19 -1.99 5.73
C VAL A 63 -14.43 -2.09 4.23
N ASP A 64 -14.02 -3.21 3.66
CA ASP A 64 -14.20 -3.54 2.25
C ASP A 64 -15.48 -4.33 2.06
N LEU A 65 -16.23 -3.97 1.02
CA LEU A 65 -17.46 -4.64 0.61
C LEU A 65 -17.25 -5.24 -0.79
N PRO A 66 -16.75 -6.47 -0.91
CA PRO A 66 -16.58 -7.13 -2.20
C PRO A 66 -17.91 -7.39 -2.90
N GLY A 67 -17.90 -7.33 -4.23
CA GLY A 67 -19.09 -7.48 -5.06
C GLY A 67 -20.05 -6.29 -4.97
N THR A 68 -19.55 -5.10 -4.61
CA THR A 68 -20.38 -3.90 -4.46
C THR A 68 -19.97 -2.72 -5.33
N THR A 69 -20.96 -1.91 -5.72
CA THR A 69 -20.77 -0.63 -6.40
C THR A 69 -21.35 0.53 -5.61
N LEU A 70 -20.76 1.71 -5.79
CA LEU A 70 -21.21 2.97 -5.23
C LEU A 70 -21.82 3.82 -6.35
N GLU A 71 -23.15 3.97 -6.36
CA GLU A 71 -23.84 4.79 -7.38
C GLU A 71 -23.59 6.30 -7.21
N GLN A 72 -23.27 6.74 -5.99
CA GLN A 72 -23.03 8.13 -5.65
C GLN A 72 -21.54 8.53 -5.77
N ARG A 73 -21.27 9.84 -5.77
CA ARG A 73 -19.88 10.35 -5.64
C ARG A 73 -19.27 9.86 -4.33
N THR A 74 -17.94 9.72 -4.31
CA THR A 74 -17.17 9.49 -3.08
C THR A 74 -17.63 10.43 -1.98
N ILE A 75 -17.94 9.88 -0.82
CA ILE A 75 -18.38 10.60 0.36
C ILE A 75 -17.17 10.81 1.27
N ASN A 76 -17.01 12.03 1.79
CA ASN A 76 -16.06 12.34 2.84
C ASN A 76 -16.73 13.28 3.84
N GLN A 77 -17.12 12.74 4.99
CA GLN A 77 -17.86 13.48 6.00
C GLN A 77 -17.07 13.50 7.31
N ALA A 78 -16.79 14.71 7.78
CA ALA A 78 -16.30 14.91 9.14
C ALA A 78 -17.41 14.58 10.14
N VAL A 79 -17.09 13.77 11.15
CA VAL A 79 -18.06 13.30 12.16
C VAL A 79 -17.70 13.74 13.58
N GLY A 80 -16.45 14.12 13.83
CA GLY A 80 -15.99 14.74 15.07
C GLY A 80 -15.79 13.79 16.26
N GLY A 81 -15.03 14.24 17.26
CA GLY A 81 -14.70 13.47 18.45
C GLY A 81 -13.58 12.46 18.23
N ALA A 82 -13.81 11.21 18.64
CA ALA A 82 -12.88 10.08 18.49
C ALA A 82 -12.60 9.70 17.02
N VAL A 83 -13.60 9.90 16.17
CA VAL A 83 -13.55 9.65 14.73
C VAL A 83 -13.50 11.00 14.01
N GLN A 84 -12.44 11.21 13.22
CA GLN A 84 -12.25 12.45 12.49
C GLN A 84 -13.18 12.51 11.28
N SER A 85 -13.16 11.46 10.45
CA SER A 85 -13.95 11.40 9.23
C SER A 85 -14.38 9.98 8.89
N VAL A 86 -15.50 9.87 8.18
CA VAL A 86 -15.91 8.65 7.48
C VAL A 86 -15.84 8.93 5.99
N ARG A 87 -15.09 8.11 5.26
CA ARG A 87 -14.95 8.18 3.81
C ARG A 87 -15.53 6.93 3.18
N ILE A 88 -16.26 7.08 2.08
CA ILE A 88 -16.85 5.98 1.34
C ILE A 88 -16.55 6.19 -0.12
N GLY A 89 -15.93 5.22 -0.76
CA GLY A 89 -15.53 5.33 -2.16
C GLY A 89 -15.47 3.98 -2.85
N GLN A 90 -15.56 4.01 -4.18
CA GLN A 90 -15.24 2.87 -5.00
C GLN A 90 -13.73 2.64 -4.92
N PHE A 91 -13.29 1.52 -4.34
CA PHE A 91 -11.88 1.17 -4.21
C PHE A 91 -11.34 0.55 -5.50
N ASP A 92 -12.10 -0.37 -6.07
CA ASP A 92 -11.87 -0.98 -7.38
C ASP A 92 -13.22 -1.24 -8.07
N ALA A 93 -13.23 -1.79 -9.27
CA ALA A 93 -14.45 -2.02 -10.06
C ALA A 93 -15.51 -2.92 -9.38
N GLN A 94 -15.16 -3.65 -8.32
CA GLN A 94 -16.01 -4.63 -7.63
C GLN A 94 -16.08 -4.41 -6.11
N THR A 95 -15.40 -3.40 -5.57
CA THR A 95 -15.31 -3.21 -4.12
C THR A 95 -15.59 -1.76 -3.73
N THR A 96 -16.64 -1.55 -2.94
CA THR A 96 -16.82 -0.29 -2.19
C THR A 96 -16.04 -0.38 -0.88
N ARG A 97 -15.30 0.68 -0.54
CA ARG A 97 -14.51 0.77 0.68
C ARG A 97 -15.02 1.90 1.56
N LEU A 98 -15.24 1.56 2.83
CA LEU A 98 -15.51 2.50 3.90
C LEU A 98 -14.22 2.67 4.72
N VAL A 99 -13.86 3.91 5.02
CA VAL A 99 -12.68 4.27 5.82
C VAL A 99 -13.13 5.13 6.98
N ILE A 100 -12.93 4.65 8.20
CA ILE A 100 -13.17 5.38 9.45
C ILE A 100 -11.82 5.90 9.91
N GLU A 101 -11.56 7.19 9.71
CA GLU A 101 -10.32 7.85 10.11
C GLU A 101 -10.42 8.30 11.56
N LEU A 102 -9.49 7.84 12.41
CA LEU A 102 -9.49 8.14 13.84
C LEU A 102 -8.67 9.40 14.14
N ALA A 103 -9.03 10.08 15.23
CA ALA A 103 -8.26 11.23 15.67
C ALA A 103 -6.79 10.86 15.98
N PRO A 104 -5.81 11.75 15.73
CA PRO A 104 -4.42 11.50 16.09
C PRO A 104 -4.26 11.11 17.56
N GLY A 105 -3.49 10.06 17.83
CA GLY A 105 -3.29 9.52 19.18
C GLY A 105 -4.41 8.60 19.68
N TYR A 106 -5.48 8.40 18.91
CA TYR A 106 -6.49 7.39 19.20
C TYR A 106 -5.93 5.98 18.96
N THR A 107 -5.83 5.20 20.02
CA THR A 107 -5.44 3.79 19.97
C THR A 107 -6.64 2.91 20.24
N LEU A 108 -6.76 1.80 19.52
CA LEU A 108 -7.78 0.80 19.77
C LEU A 108 -7.19 -0.60 19.70
N ASN A 109 -7.80 -1.51 20.47
CA ASN A 109 -7.54 -2.94 20.31
C ASN A 109 -8.44 -3.46 19.17
N PRO A 110 -7.86 -4.02 18.08
CA PRO A 110 -8.64 -4.54 16.95
C PRO A 110 -9.61 -5.67 17.35
N ASP A 111 -9.29 -6.44 18.40
CA ASP A 111 -10.17 -7.50 18.92
C ASP A 111 -11.45 -6.94 19.58
N GLN A 112 -11.46 -5.64 19.90
CA GLN A 112 -12.61 -4.95 20.49
C GLN A 112 -13.47 -4.22 19.44
N VAL A 113 -13.05 -4.20 18.17
CA VAL A 113 -13.88 -3.67 17.08
C VAL A 113 -14.87 -4.74 16.66
N VAL A 114 -16.16 -4.45 16.76
CA VAL A 114 -17.21 -5.41 16.41
C VAL A 114 -17.82 -5.02 15.07
N VAL A 115 -17.63 -5.87 14.07
CA VAL A 115 -18.35 -5.79 12.79
C VAL A 115 -19.40 -6.88 12.77
N ARG A 116 -20.68 -6.54 12.65
CA ARG A 116 -21.77 -7.52 12.66
C ARG A 116 -22.84 -7.16 11.65
N GLY A 117 -23.43 -8.18 11.02
CA GLY A 117 -24.64 -8.02 10.22
C GLY A 117 -25.86 -8.07 11.13
N GLU A 118 -26.74 -7.08 11.04
CA GLU A 118 -28.09 -7.15 11.61
C GLU A 118 -29.02 -7.92 10.67
N THR A 119 -28.78 -7.77 9.37
CA THR A 119 -29.36 -8.57 8.28
C THR A 119 -28.25 -8.83 7.24
N PRO A 120 -28.47 -9.66 6.20
CA PRO A 120 -27.50 -9.77 5.11
C PRO A 120 -27.17 -8.45 4.40
N GLN A 121 -28.09 -7.49 4.47
CA GLN A 121 -28.04 -6.20 3.78
C GLN A 121 -27.67 -5.04 4.71
N GLN A 122 -27.73 -5.22 6.03
CA GLN A 122 -27.51 -4.17 7.03
C GLN A 122 -26.41 -4.57 8.00
N TRP A 123 -25.45 -3.68 8.16
CA TRP A 123 -24.23 -3.94 8.91
C TRP A 123 -23.89 -2.80 9.87
N VAL A 124 -23.27 -3.19 10.97
CA VAL A 124 -22.85 -2.30 12.04
C VAL A 124 -21.38 -2.52 12.31
N VAL A 125 -20.63 -1.41 12.35
CA VAL A 125 -19.25 -1.34 12.83
C VAL A 125 -19.27 -0.56 14.13
N GLN A 126 -19.12 -1.27 15.24
CA GLN A 126 -19.03 -0.71 16.57
C GLN A 126 -17.56 -0.53 16.95
N LEU A 127 -17.15 0.72 17.17
CA LEU A 127 -15.83 1.01 17.71
C LEU A 127 -15.91 0.95 19.25
N PRO A 128 -14.87 0.43 19.92
CA PRO A 128 -14.81 0.52 21.37
C PRO A 128 -14.75 2.00 21.80
N PRO A 129 -15.14 2.31 23.05
CA PRO A 129 -14.83 3.60 23.64
C PRO A 129 -13.34 3.89 23.47
N SER A 130 -12.96 5.17 23.38
CA SER A 130 -11.55 5.52 23.42
C SER A 130 -10.97 4.89 24.67
N GLN A 131 -10.01 3.97 24.50
CA GLN A 131 -9.10 3.73 25.60
C GLN A 131 -8.37 5.05 25.75
N GLY A 132 -8.78 5.86 26.73
CA GLY A 132 -7.88 6.87 27.26
C GLY A 132 -6.59 6.19 27.70
N ARG A 133 -5.68 6.92 28.32
CA ARG A 133 -4.57 6.30 29.06
C ARG A 133 -5.08 5.50 30.29
N THR A 134 -6.06 4.61 30.17
CA THR A 134 -6.22 3.51 31.10
C THR A 134 -5.00 2.64 30.89
N ALA A 135 -4.03 2.86 31.76
CA ALA A 135 -2.82 2.07 31.82
C ALA A 135 -3.22 0.59 31.80
N PRO A 136 -2.68 -0.24 30.90
CA PRO A 136 -2.70 -1.67 31.16
C PRO A 136 -2.11 -1.88 32.56
N SER A 137 -2.61 -2.90 33.26
CA SER A 137 -2.09 -3.29 34.57
C SER A 137 -0.56 -3.21 34.54
N ALA A 138 0.02 -2.37 35.41
CA ALA A 138 1.42 -1.96 35.33
C ALA A 138 2.43 -3.12 35.27
N SER A 139 2.00 -4.36 35.53
CA SER A 139 2.78 -5.60 35.50
C SER A 139 3.08 -6.18 34.12
N THR A 140 2.36 -5.84 33.03
CA THR A 140 2.53 -6.51 31.72
C THR A 140 3.40 -5.77 30.72
N ASN A 141 3.66 -4.48 30.93
CA ASN A 141 4.50 -3.65 30.07
C ASN A 141 5.76 -3.20 30.80
N GLN A 142 6.62 -4.13 31.17
CA GLN A 142 7.79 -3.83 32.01
C GLN A 142 9.11 -4.29 31.41
N VAL A 143 10.15 -3.55 31.78
CA VAL A 143 11.53 -3.91 31.55
C VAL A 143 12.05 -4.68 32.76
N ASN A 144 12.02 -6.00 32.66
CA ASN A 144 12.46 -6.93 33.71
C ASN A 144 13.86 -7.46 33.36
N ALA A 145 14.82 -6.55 33.28
CA ALA A 145 16.19 -6.85 32.91
C ALA A 145 17.19 -6.17 33.83
N THR A 146 18.11 -6.96 34.39
CA THR A 146 19.30 -6.45 35.07
C THR A 146 20.40 -6.19 34.05
N PRO A 147 21.11 -5.04 34.12
CA PRO A 147 22.26 -4.79 33.26
C PRO A 147 23.34 -5.87 33.40
N VAL A 148 23.94 -6.27 32.29
CA VAL A 148 25.01 -7.27 32.19
C VAL A 148 26.24 -6.58 31.61
N ALA A 149 27.37 -6.68 32.31
CA ALA A 149 28.63 -6.11 31.86
C ALA A 149 29.18 -6.83 30.62
N GLY A 150 29.86 -6.10 29.73
CA GLY A 150 30.50 -6.66 28.54
C GLY A 150 29.63 -6.73 27.28
N ALA A 151 28.35 -6.36 27.37
CA ALA A 151 27.50 -6.20 26.18
C ALA A 151 27.96 -4.98 25.35
N ALA A 152 28.09 -5.16 24.03
CA ALA A 152 28.49 -4.06 23.13
C ALA A 152 27.35 -3.09 22.80
N THR A 153 26.10 -3.53 22.96
CA THR A 153 24.91 -2.71 22.74
C THR A 153 24.17 -2.49 24.05
N GLN A 154 23.72 -1.27 24.31
CA GLN A 154 22.86 -0.96 25.44
C GLN A 154 21.51 -0.40 24.96
N VAL A 155 20.40 -0.99 25.42
CA VAL A 155 19.04 -0.48 25.22
C VAL A 155 18.76 0.60 26.26
N GLU A 156 18.53 1.83 25.80
CA GLU A 156 18.40 3.01 26.67
C GLU A 156 16.95 3.46 26.86
N GLY A 157 16.05 3.08 25.95
CA GLY A 157 14.66 3.48 26.03
C GLY A 157 13.82 2.97 24.89
N VAL A 158 12.51 3.03 25.06
CA VAL A 158 11.56 2.71 24.01
C VAL A 158 10.49 3.78 23.91
N ARG A 159 10.20 4.21 22.68
CA ARG A 159 9.15 5.20 22.39
C ARG A 159 8.26 4.72 21.25
N THR A 160 6.99 5.09 21.32
CA THR A 160 6.06 5.01 20.19
C THR A 160 6.39 6.13 19.22
N THR A 161 6.55 5.81 17.93
CA THR A 161 6.60 6.76 16.82
C THR A 161 5.27 6.73 16.07
N PRO A 162 5.03 7.56 15.04
CA PRO A 162 3.89 7.32 14.15
C PRO A 162 3.95 5.91 13.55
N ASP A 163 5.10 5.48 13.03
CA ASP A 163 5.20 4.25 12.22
C ASP A 163 5.36 2.94 13.00
N GLY A 164 5.64 2.99 14.29
CA GLY A 164 5.92 1.80 15.08
C GLY A 164 6.55 2.13 16.42
N PHE A 165 7.47 1.28 16.87
CA PHE A 165 8.28 1.55 18.05
C PHE A 165 9.72 1.85 17.65
N PHE A 166 10.33 2.79 18.35
CA PHE A 166 11.75 3.04 18.28
C PHE A 166 12.38 2.67 19.62
N ILE A 167 13.24 1.66 19.59
CA ILE A 167 14.06 1.23 20.72
C ILE A 167 15.41 1.94 20.58
N ARG A 168 15.67 2.93 21.44
CA ARG A 168 16.93 3.65 21.44
C ARG A 168 18.04 2.73 21.96
N THR A 169 19.14 2.69 21.23
CA THR A 169 20.33 1.93 21.62
C THR A 169 21.58 2.80 21.54
N SER A 170 22.59 2.47 22.34
CA SER A 170 23.95 3.00 22.23
C SER A 170 24.97 1.86 22.11
N GLY A 171 26.17 2.21 21.66
CA GLY A 171 27.24 1.25 21.40
C GLY A 171 27.20 0.67 19.98
N ALA A 172 27.53 -0.61 19.84
CA ALA A 172 27.54 -1.30 18.56
C ALA A 172 26.12 -1.62 18.07
N ASN A 173 26.00 -1.99 16.79
CA ASN A 173 24.74 -2.55 16.27
C ASN A 173 24.59 -4.01 16.77
N PRO A 174 23.48 -4.37 17.43
CA PRO A 174 23.25 -5.73 17.87
C PRO A 174 22.93 -6.64 16.68
N ASN A 175 23.23 -7.92 16.81
CA ASN A 175 22.65 -8.91 15.91
C ASN A 175 21.18 -9.11 16.29
N LEU A 176 20.27 -8.69 15.40
CA LEU A 176 18.84 -8.65 15.64
C LEU A 176 18.15 -9.77 14.85
N THR A 177 17.38 -10.60 15.53
CA THR A 177 16.46 -11.54 14.89
C THR A 177 15.03 -11.29 15.34
N VAL A 178 14.07 -11.48 14.43
CA VAL A 178 12.63 -11.35 14.71
C VAL A 178 11.97 -12.68 14.38
N LYS A 179 11.21 -13.22 15.33
CA LYS A 179 10.51 -14.50 15.17
C LYS A 179 9.10 -14.41 15.75
N ARG A 180 8.13 -14.93 15.02
CA ARG A 180 6.82 -15.25 15.61
C ARG A 180 6.94 -16.58 16.35
N VAL A 181 6.64 -16.60 17.64
CA VAL A 181 6.78 -17.80 18.49
C VAL A 181 5.43 -18.45 18.84
N SER A 182 4.33 -17.71 18.70
CA SER A 182 2.96 -18.22 18.77
C SER A 182 2.01 -17.33 17.97
N ASP A 183 0.74 -17.71 17.88
CA ASP A 183 -0.29 -16.88 17.23
C ASP A 183 -0.37 -15.47 17.83
N THR A 184 0.01 -15.26 19.09
CA THR A 184 -0.11 -13.97 19.77
C THR A 184 1.22 -13.38 20.22
N GLN A 185 2.36 -13.98 19.87
CA GLN A 185 3.67 -13.52 20.33
C GLN A 185 4.69 -13.36 19.21
N VAL A 186 5.26 -12.15 19.15
CA VAL A 186 6.43 -11.81 18.33
C VAL A 186 7.60 -11.53 19.25
N VAL A 187 8.74 -12.14 18.97
CA VAL A 187 9.95 -12.05 19.76
C VAL A 187 11.07 -11.42 18.92
N LEU A 188 11.70 -10.37 19.46
CA LEU A 188 12.94 -9.81 18.96
C LEU A 188 14.07 -10.28 19.88
N GLN A 189 15.11 -10.91 19.32
CA GLN A 189 16.32 -11.27 20.07
C GLN A 189 17.47 -10.36 19.63
N LEU A 190 18.10 -9.73 20.61
CA LEU A 190 19.26 -8.86 20.42
C LEU A 190 20.46 -9.55 21.09
N GLU A 191 21.37 -10.09 20.29
CA GLU A 191 22.61 -10.66 20.81
C GLU A 191 23.61 -9.54 21.13
N ASN A 192 24.47 -9.81 22.11
CA ASN A 192 25.46 -8.87 22.63
C ASN A 192 24.85 -7.54 23.08
N ALA A 193 23.67 -7.61 23.70
CA ALA A 193 22.90 -6.48 24.15
C ALA A 193 22.57 -6.58 25.65
N THR A 194 22.47 -5.42 26.29
CA THR A 194 21.98 -5.28 27.67
C THR A 194 21.05 -4.08 27.80
N VAL A 195 20.41 -3.94 28.96
CA VAL A 195 19.51 -2.83 29.26
C VAL A 195 20.24 -1.80 30.12
N ALA A 196 20.01 -0.51 29.89
CA ALA A 196 20.49 0.56 30.76
C ALA A 196 19.85 0.47 32.14
N ALA A 197 20.62 0.68 33.21
CA ALA A 197 20.11 0.59 34.59
C ALA A 197 18.88 1.48 34.85
N ALA A 198 18.81 2.65 34.20
CA ALA A 198 17.69 3.58 34.30
C ALA A 198 16.38 3.06 33.68
N LEU A 199 16.46 2.05 32.81
CA LEU A 199 15.33 1.47 32.12
C LEU A 199 14.72 0.28 32.90
N THR A 200 15.46 -0.34 33.82
CA THR A 200 14.96 -1.44 34.65
C THR A 200 13.76 -0.97 35.49
N GLY A 201 12.65 -1.69 35.41
CA GLY A 201 11.40 -1.33 36.10
C GLY A 201 10.58 -0.21 35.44
N GLN A 202 11.04 0.35 34.32
CA GLN A 202 10.24 1.32 33.55
C GLN A 202 9.07 0.64 32.83
N THR A 203 7.97 1.39 32.71
CA THR A 203 6.80 0.97 31.94
C THR A 203 7.01 1.27 30.46
N LEU A 204 6.73 0.28 29.62
CA LEU A 204 6.82 0.39 28.17
C LEU A 204 5.50 0.91 27.55
N PRO A 205 5.53 1.56 26.37
CA PRO A 205 4.33 2.07 25.72
C PRO A 205 3.21 1.03 25.54
N ALA A 206 1.98 1.40 25.92
CA ALA A 206 0.83 0.51 25.86
C ALA A 206 -0.05 0.74 24.63
N ASN A 207 -0.82 -0.28 24.24
CA ASN A 207 -1.95 -0.19 23.30
C ASN A 207 -1.62 0.45 21.94
N SER A 208 -0.36 0.45 21.55
CA SER A 208 0.09 1.03 20.28
C SER A 208 0.16 -0.07 19.21
N PHE A 209 -0.37 0.19 18.02
CA PHE A 209 -0.34 -0.73 16.88
C PHE A 209 -0.95 -2.13 17.13
N GLY A 210 -1.90 -2.23 18.06
CA GLY A 210 -2.50 -3.49 18.48
C GLY A 210 -1.66 -4.29 19.49
N VAL A 211 -0.48 -3.82 19.90
CA VAL A 211 0.29 -4.46 20.97
C VAL A 211 -0.42 -4.29 22.30
N THR A 212 -0.85 -5.40 22.90
CA THR A 212 -1.60 -5.42 24.16
C THR A 212 -0.70 -5.58 25.38
N ALA A 213 0.46 -6.22 25.20
CA ALA A 213 1.50 -6.34 26.22
C ALA A 213 2.89 -6.46 25.60
N TRP A 214 3.94 -6.10 26.33
CA TRP A 214 5.32 -6.42 25.93
C TRP A 214 6.32 -6.35 27.07
N THR A 215 7.36 -7.18 26.97
CA THR A 215 8.40 -7.30 28.00
C THR A 215 9.79 -7.24 27.39
N ILE A 216 10.76 -6.77 28.17
CA ILE A 216 12.19 -6.87 27.87
C ILE A 216 12.85 -7.66 29.00
N GLN A 217 13.51 -8.78 28.66
CA GLN A 217 14.16 -9.66 29.63
C GLN A 217 15.46 -10.25 29.08
N PRO A 218 16.48 -10.51 29.92
CA PRO A 218 17.67 -11.24 29.51
C PRO A 218 17.34 -12.74 29.37
N VAL A 219 17.89 -13.38 28.35
CA VAL A 219 17.71 -14.83 28.10
C VAL A 219 19.02 -15.62 28.18
N SER A 220 20.18 -14.93 28.17
CA SER A 220 21.48 -15.54 28.42
C SER A 220 22.44 -14.50 29.00
N ALA A 221 23.26 -14.93 29.98
CA ALA A 221 24.33 -14.12 30.57
C ALA A 221 25.72 -14.50 30.03
N ALA A 222 25.89 -15.71 29.49
CA ALA A 222 27.15 -16.16 28.90
C ALA A 222 27.41 -15.48 27.54
N VAL A 223 26.35 -15.25 26.78
CA VAL A 223 26.29 -14.30 25.66
C VAL A 223 25.19 -13.32 26.05
N PRO A 224 25.50 -12.03 26.30
CA PRO A 224 24.49 -11.07 26.75
C PRO A 224 23.39 -10.94 25.69
N THR A 225 22.27 -11.63 25.87
CA THR A 225 21.17 -11.65 24.89
C THR A 225 19.90 -11.14 25.55
N LEU A 226 19.33 -10.09 24.96
CA LEU A 226 18.01 -9.58 25.35
C LEU A 226 16.93 -10.15 24.45
N GLN A 227 15.80 -10.48 25.08
CA GLN A 227 14.57 -10.84 24.41
C GLN A 227 13.52 -9.76 24.67
N ILE A 228 12.95 -9.24 23.58
CA ILE A 228 11.80 -8.34 23.61
C ILE A 228 10.61 -9.11 23.08
N THR A 229 9.59 -9.33 23.90
CA THR A 229 8.38 -10.08 23.52
C THR A 229 7.23 -9.11 23.36
N LEU A 230 6.63 -9.04 22.18
CA LEU A 230 5.38 -8.32 21.91
C LEU A 230 4.21 -9.31 21.92
N THR A 231 3.16 -8.98 22.67
CA THR A 231 1.86 -9.66 22.59
C THR A 231 0.97 -8.91 21.60
N VAL A 232 0.58 -9.60 20.53
CA VAL A 232 -0.12 -9.05 19.37
C VAL A 232 -1.41 -9.83 19.10
N PRO A 233 -2.36 -9.28 18.33
CA PRO A 233 -3.58 -9.99 17.93
C PRO A 233 -3.24 -11.24 17.11
N ALA A 234 -4.06 -12.30 17.23
CA ALA A 234 -3.80 -13.60 16.64
C ALA A 234 -3.58 -13.55 15.11
N ASN A 235 -4.26 -12.62 14.45
CA ASN A 235 -4.27 -12.39 13.02
C ASN A 235 -3.30 -11.29 12.54
N SER A 236 -2.53 -10.68 13.44
CA SER A 236 -1.51 -9.68 13.10
C SER A 236 -0.27 -10.40 12.58
N THR A 237 0.07 -10.36 11.29
CA THR A 237 1.27 -11.04 10.73
C THR A 237 2.46 -10.08 10.58
N ASP A 238 3.60 -10.54 10.05
CA ASP A 238 4.62 -9.69 9.39
C ASP A 238 5.21 -8.48 10.16
N TRP A 239 5.34 -8.57 11.48
CA TRP A 239 6.10 -7.58 12.25
C TRP A 239 7.57 -7.57 11.82
N GLN A 240 8.09 -6.37 11.53
CA GLN A 240 9.47 -6.19 11.08
C GLN A 240 10.27 -5.42 12.11
N ALA A 241 11.56 -5.73 12.22
CA ALA A 241 12.48 -4.88 12.96
C ALA A 241 13.81 -4.74 12.23
N SER A 242 14.39 -3.56 12.30
CA SER A 242 15.66 -3.24 11.65
C SER A 242 16.52 -2.33 12.53
N VAL A 243 17.83 -2.49 12.43
CA VAL A 243 18.80 -1.64 13.14
C VAL A 243 19.03 -0.37 12.31
N SER A 244 18.94 0.79 12.96
CA SER A 244 19.18 2.11 12.36
C SER A 244 20.57 2.61 12.73
N ASN A 245 21.55 2.46 11.83
CA ASN A 245 22.96 2.91 11.91
C ASN A 245 23.39 3.55 13.25
N GLY A 246 23.55 2.75 14.31
CA GLY A 246 24.10 3.17 15.61
C GLY A 246 23.18 3.99 16.54
N SER A 247 21.91 4.20 16.20
CA SER A 247 20.99 5.07 16.95
C SER A 247 19.81 4.34 17.60
N GLY A 248 19.49 3.13 17.16
CA GLY A 248 18.37 2.36 17.69
C GLY A 248 17.90 1.24 16.78
N ILE A 249 16.80 0.61 17.19
CA ILE A 249 16.05 -0.41 16.45
C ILE A 249 14.66 0.14 16.17
N VAL A 250 14.23 0.06 14.91
CA VAL A 250 12.87 0.39 14.50
C VAL A 250 12.08 -0.91 14.45
N VAL A 251 10.91 -0.94 15.07
CA VAL A 251 9.97 -2.07 15.09
C VAL A 251 8.66 -1.62 14.46
N LEU A 252 8.30 -2.19 13.32
CA LEU A 252 7.14 -1.80 12.54
C LEU A 252 6.02 -2.85 12.67
N PRO A 253 4.77 -2.41 12.86
CA PRO A 253 3.61 -3.30 12.82
C PRO A 253 3.35 -3.78 11.38
N PRO A 254 2.49 -4.80 11.20
CA PRO A 254 1.99 -5.15 9.87
C PRO A 254 1.23 -4.00 9.22
N ARG A 255 1.20 -4.02 7.89
CA ARG A 255 0.47 -3.08 7.02
C ARG A 255 -1.03 -3.00 7.34
N GLY A 256 -1.59 -4.05 7.93
CA GLY A 256 -2.92 -4.04 8.52
C GLY A 256 -3.09 -5.17 9.53
N VAL A 257 -3.92 -4.94 10.54
CA VAL A 257 -4.34 -5.98 11.49
C VAL A 257 -5.81 -6.28 11.20
N ALA A 258 -6.11 -7.50 10.79
CA ALA A 258 -7.49 -7.90 10.55
C ALA A 258 -8.32 -7.72 11.84
N ILE A 259 -9.60 -7.39 11.71
CA ILE A 259 -10.51 -7.34 12.85
C ILE A 259 -11.08 -8.75 13.04
N ALA A 260 -10.96 -9.28 14.26
CA ALA A 260 -10.84 -10.72 14.57
C ALA A 260 -11.96 -11.66 14.06
N ALA A 261 -13.13 -11.16 13.66
CA ALA A 261 -14.01 -11.86 12.73
C ALA A 261 -15.13 -10.91 12.30
N VAL A 262 -15.26 -10.66 11.00
CA VAL A 262 -16.57 -10.28 10.44
C VAL A 262 -17.35 -11.61 10.33
N PRO A 263 -18.35 -11.88 11.19
CA PRO A 263 -19.08 -13.13 11.14
C PRO A 263 -19.75 -13.28 9.76
N ALA A 264 -19.95 -14.52 9.32
CA ALA A 264 -20.73 -14.78 8.11
C ALA A 264 -22.09 -14.09 8.24
N SER A 265 -22.54 -13.48 7.14
CA SER A 265 -23.84 -12.79 7.05
C SER A 265 -24.93 -13.64 7.71
N PRO A 266 -25.82 -13.07 8.54
CA PRO A 266 -26.87 -13.83 9.18
C PRO A 266 -27.77 -14.48 8.12
N SER A 267 -27.70 -15.81 8.01
CA SER A 267 -28.48 -16.56 7.02
C SER A 267 -29.98 -16.38 7.30
N VAL A 268 -30.74 -15.89 6.32
CA VAL A 268 -32.19 -16.10 6.31
C VAL A 268 -32.41 -17.58 6.00
N ALA A 269 -32.99 -18.33 6.93
CA ALA A 269 -33.43 -19.69 6.68
C ALA A 269 -34.57 -19.69 5.63
N LEU A 270 -34.20 -19.67 4.36
CA LEU A 270 -35.07 -20.10 3.27
C LEU A 270 -34.89 -21.62 3.13
N ALA A 271 -36.02 -22.33 3.07
CA ALA A 271 -36.10 -23.78 3.03
C ALA A 271 -35.06 -24.40 2.08
N GLN A 272 -34.33 -25.39 2.60
CA GLN A 272 -33.31 -26.14 1.89
C GLN A 272 -33.91 -26.81 0.64
N ALA A 273 -33.45 -26.40 -0.54
CA ALA A 273 -33.47 -27.27 -1.71
C ALA A 273 -32.28 -28.24 -1.60
N PRO A 274 -32.45 -29.55 -1.89
CA PRO A 274 -31.42 -30.54 -1.64
C PRO A 274 -30.19 -30.29 -2.53
N ALA A 275 -29.01 -30.49 -1.94
CA ALA A 275 -27.74 -30.48 -2.63
C ALA A 275 -27.70 -31.60 -3.68
N ALA A 276 -27.73 -31.23 -4.96
CA ALA A 276 -27.42 -32.16 -6.04
C ALA A 276 -25.91 -32.42 -6.03
N ALA A 277 -25.53 -33.67 -5.75
CA ALA A 277 -24.17 -34.15 -5.92
C ALA A 277 -23.74 -33.97 -7.39
N SER A 278 -22.62 -33.28 -7.61
CA SER A 278 -21.99 -33.24 -8.93
C SER A 278 -21.40 -34.61 -9.25
N PRO A 279 -21.64 -35.18 -10.45
CA PRO A 279 -20.95 -36.40 -10.86
C PRO A 279 -19.45 -36.13 -11.07
N PRO A 280 -18.59 -37.15 -10.94
CA PRO A 280 -17.15 -36.98 -11.13
C PRO A 280 -16.86 -36.62 -12.59
N ILE A 281 -16.20 -35.47 -12.81
CA ILE A 281 -15.65 -35.10 -14.11
C ILE A 281 -14.44 -36.00 -14.37
N ALA A 282 -14.51 -36.80 -15.43
CA ALA A 282 -13.35 -37.48 -15.98
C ALA A 282 -12.36 -36.43 -16.50
N VAL A 283 -11.14 -36.44 -15.96
CA VAL A 283 -10.04 -35.59 -16.43
C VAL A 283 -9.64 -36.05 -17.84
N GLN A 284 -9.98 -35.26 -18.86
CA GLN A 284 -9.31 -35.37 -20.15
C GLN A 284 -7.98 -34.61 -20.10
N PRO A 285 -6.90 -35.12 -20.73
CA PRO A 285 -5.67 -34.36 -20.86
C PRO A 285 -5.91 -33.13 -21.77
N PRO A 286 -5.19 -32.01 -21.53
CA PRO A 286 -5.40 -30.77 -22.27
C PRO A 286 -5.04 -30.93 -23.76
N PRO A 287 -5.74 -30.21 -24.66
CA PRO A 287 -5.38 -30.20 -26.07
C PRO A 287 -4.01 -29.52 -26.27
N GLN A 288 -3.13 -30.20 -27.00
CA GLN A 288 -1.83 -29.65 -27.41
C GLN A 288 -2.07 -28.53 -28.43
N THR A 289 -1.66 -27.31 -28.10
CA THR A 289 -1.61 -26.21 -29.07
C THR A 289 -0.45 -26.44 -30.05
N PRO A 290 -0.60 -26.11 -31.35
CA PRO A 290 0.50 -26.20 -32.30
C PRO A 290 1.61 -25.20 -31.91
N VAL A 291 2.84 -25.69 -31.82
CA VAL A 291 4.04 -24.86 -31.68
C VAL A 291 4.21 -24.05 -32.97
N VAL A 292 4.00 -22.73 -32.88
CA VAL A 292 4.34 -21.77 -33.95
C VAL A 292 5.84 -21.46 -33.83
N PRO A 293 6.64 -21.59 -34.91
CA PRO A 293 8.06 -21.23 -34.87
C PRO A 293 8.25 -19.72 -34.65
N PRO A 294 9.34 -19.29 -34.00
CA PRO A 294 9.60 -17.88 -33.73
C PRO A 294 9.73 -17.11 -35.05
N ARG A 295 8.91 -16.07 -35.21
CA ARG A 295 9.04 -15.08 -36.29
C ARG A 295 10.32 -14.25 -36.05
N PRO A 296 11.15 -14.01 -37.08
CA PRO A 296 12.31 -13.14 -36.95
C PRO A 296 11.88 -11.72 -36.53
N GLU A 297 12.57 -11.20 -35.52
CA GLU A 297 12.40 -9.87 -34.95
C GLU A 297 12.58 -8.79 -36.03
N PRO A 298 11.65 -7.82 -36.19
CA PRO A 298 11.86 -6.70 -37.09
C PRO A 298 12.98 -5.81 -36.55
N ALA A 299 14.00 -5.55 -37.38
CA ALA A 299 15.04 -4.58 -37.08
C ALA A 299 14.41 -3.20 -36.79
N ILE A 300 14.67 -2.68 -35.60
CA ILE A 300 14.27 -1.33 -35.19
C ILE A 300 14.98 -0.32 -36.11
N PRO A 301 14.27 0.63 -36.76
CA PRO A 301 14.92 1.71 -37.48
C PRO A 301 15.74 2.57 -36.51
N ALA A 302 16.98 2.86 -36.85
CA ALA A 302 17.82 3.78 -36.08
C ALA A 302 17.14 5.16 -35.97
N THR A 303 16.70 5.51 -34.77
CA THR A 303 16.22 6.85 -34.42
C THR A 303 17.38 7.85 -34.56
N PRO A 304 17.14 9.11 -34.99
CA PRO A 304 18.20 10.10 -35.16
C PRO A 304 18.93 10.33 -33.85
N ALA A 305 20.26 10.29 -33.89
CA ALA A 305 21.10 10.58 -32.73
C ALA A 305 20.83 12.01 -32.23
N VAL A 306 20.27 12.10 -31.03
CA VAL A 306 20.30 13.34 -30.24
C VAL A 306 21.77 13.57 -29.86
N PRO A 307 22.34 14.77 -30.10
CA PRO A 307 23.73 15.03 -29.74
C PRO A 307 23.93 14.82 -28.23
N PRO A 308 25.05 14.23 -27.81
CA PRO A 308 25.32 14.01 -26.39
C PRO A 308 25.31 15.36 -25.67
N PRO A 309 24.70 15.46 -24.47
CA PRO A 309 24.84 16.65 -23.66
C PRO A 309 26.32 16.85 -23.35
N SER A 310 26.88 17.90 -23.94
CA SER A 310 28.22 18.39 -23.63
C SER A 310 28.25 18.87 -22.18
N SER A 311 29.28 18.42 -21.46
CA SER A 311 29.68 18.83 -20.09
C SER A 311 28.92 18.13 -18.96
N GLY A 312 29.54 17.06 -18.44
CA GLY A 312 29.08 16.33 -17.25
C GLY A 312 29.06 17.18 -15.99
N ILE A 313 28.28 16.72 -15.00
CA ILE A 313 28.20 17.33 -13.67
C ILE A 313 29.59 17.28 -13.01
N PRO A 314 30.08 18.36 -12.37
CA PRO A 314 31.33 18.35 -11.60
C PRO A 314 31.36 17.25 -10.54
N LYS A 315 32.58 16.80 -10.19
CA LYS A 315 32.93 15.57 -9.44
C LYS A 315 32.40 15.40 -7.99
N GLN A 316 31.46 16.23 -7.53
CA GLN A 316 30.61 15.90 -6.39
C GLN A 316 29.31 15.34 -6.98
N ALA A 317 29.17 14.01 -6.96
CA ALA A 317 28.05 13.32 -7.58
C ALA A 317 26.74 13.77 -6.90
N VAL A 318 25.93 14.56 -7.61
CA VAL A 318 24.59 14.95 -7.19
C VAL A 318 23.79 13.68 -6.90
N THR A 319 23.23 13.57 -5.69
CA THR A 319 22.41 12.45 -5.26
C THR A 319 20.95 12.73 -5.58
N ILE A 320 20.37 11.93 -6.46
CA ILE A 320 19.01 12.11 -6.96
C ILE A 320 18.19 10.89 -6.58
N VAL A 321 17.10 11.12 -5.87
CA VAL A 321 16.14 10.06 -5.56
C VAL A 321 15.03 10.08 -6.58
N ILE A 322 14.86 8.95 -7.26
CA ILE A 322 13.74 8.71 -8.18
C ILE A 322 12.75 7.80 -7.48
N ASP A 323 11.49 8.23 -7.43
CA ASP A 323 10.43 7.56 -6.71
C ASP A 323 9.34 7.07 -7.69
N PRO A 324 9.41 5.81 -8.16
CA PRO A 324 8.31 5.24 -8.94
C PRO A 324 7.10 5.03 -8.03
N GLY A 325 5.99 5.71 -8.32
CA GLY A 325 4.75 5.61 -7.54
C GLY A 325 4.23 4.18 -7.39
N HIS A 326 3.46 3.92 -6.32
CA HIS A 326 2.78 2.64 -6.08
C HIS A 326 3.74 1.43 -6.01
N GLY A 327 3.27 0.23 -6.39
CA GLY A 327 4.05 -1.00 -6.49
C GLY A 327 3.43 -2.15 -5.71
N GLY A 328 3.76 -3.39 -6.04
CA GLY A 328 3.26 -4.58 -5.36
C GLY A 328 1.74 -4.71 -5.46
N VAL A 329 1.06 -4.87 -4.32
CA VAL A 329 -0.40 -5.00 -4.28
C VAL A 329 -1.15 -3.71 -4.58
N ASP A 330 -0.47 -2.55 -4.52
CA ASP A 330 -1.02 -1.27 -4.95
C ASP A 330 -0.74 -1.07 -6.45
N PRO A 331 -1.74 -1.26 -7.33
CA PRO A 331 -1.56 -1.05 -8.77
C PRO A 331 -1.48 0.44 -9.14
N GLY A 332 -1.75 1.35 -8.21
CA GLY A 332 -2.17 2.72 -8.50
C GLY A 332 -3.48 2.75 -9.26
N ALA A 333 -3.70 3.80 -10.05
CA ALA A 333 -4.88 3.87 -10.88
C ALA A 333 -4.92 2.76 -11.94
N ILE A 334 -6.10 2.17 -12.14
CA ILE A 334 -6.37 1.23 -13.23
C ILE A 334 -7.12 1.98 -14.34
N GLY A 335 -6.48 2.03 -15.50
CA GLY A 335 -6.89 2.83 -16.65
C GLY A 335 -7.53 2.04 -17.78
N VAL A 336 -7.61 2.69 -18.94
CA VAL A 336 -8.20 2.12 -20.16
C VAL A 336 -7.48 0.83 -20.53
N GLY A 337 -8.24 -0.24 -20.78
CA GLY A 337 -7.69 -1.54 -21.16
C GLY A 337 -6.97 -2.30 -20.03
N GLY A 338 -7.21 -1.93 -18.77
CA GLY A 338 -6.58 -2.57 -17.61
C GLY A 338 -5.15 -2.10 -17.34
N LEU A 339 -4.74 -0.98 -17.94
CA LEU A 339 -3.45 -0.35 -17.71
C LEU A 339 -3.26 -0.05 -16.22
N ARG A 340 -2.20 -0.56 -15.60
CA ARG A 340 -1.90 -0.29 -14.19
C ARG A 340 -0.85 0.80 -14.12
N GLU A 341 -1.13 1.86 -13.36
CA GLU A 341 -0.21 2.97 -13.16
C GLU A 341 1.19 2.50 -12.75
N LYS A 342 1.28 1.57 -11.79
CA LYS A 342 2.57 1.05 -11.30
C LYS A 342 3.47 0.50 -12.42
N ASP A 343 2.90 -0.11 -13.46
CA ASP A 343 3.67 -0.72 -14.55
C ASP A 343 4.24 0.38 -15.46
N VAL A 344 3.41 1.39 -15.76
CA VAL A 344 3.78 2.55 -16.58
C VAL A 344 4.89 3.35 -15.91
N VAL A 345 4.68 3.72 -14.65
CA VAL A 345 5.59 4.61 -13.93
C VAL A 345 6.91 3.92 -13.60
N SER A 346 6.91 2.60 -13.34
CA SER A 346 8.16 1.84 -13.16
C SER A 346 9.01 1.86 -14.42
N ALA A 347 8.40 1.61 -15.59
CA ALA A 347 9.12 1.60 -16.86
C ALA A 347 9.76 2.95 -17.17
N ILE A 348 9.05 4.05 -16.92
CA ILE A 348 9.56 5.41 -17.11
C ILE A 348 10.67 5.71 -16.09
N ALA A 349 10.44 5.42 -14.81
CA ALA A 349 11.37 5.75 -13.72
C ALA A 349 12.71 5.02 -13.83
N TYR A 350 12.71 3.74 -14.23
CA TYR A 350 13.95 2.98 -14.42
C TYR A 350 14.78 3.53 -15.58
N GLU A 351 14.12 3.98 -16.65
CA GLU A 351 14.80 4.62 -17.77
C GLU A 351 15.36 6.00 -17.39
N VAL A 352 14.61 6.81 -16.61
CA VAL A 352 15.12 8.06 -16.03
C VAL A 352 16.37 7.79 -15.20
N ALA A 353 16.32 6.81 -14.29
CA ALA A 353 17.45 6.46 -13.44
C ALA A 353 18.68 6.05 -14.26
N ARG A 354 18.49 5.22 -15.30
CA ARG A 354 19.56 4.80 -16.21
C ARG A 354 20.22 5.98 -16.91
N ILE A 355 19.44 6.93 -17.43
CA ILE A 355 19.96 8.12 -18.14
C ILE A 355 20.76 9.02 -17.17
N LEU A 356 20.24 9.24 -15.96
CA LEU A 356 20.89 10.05 -14.94
C LEU A 356 22.20 9.43 -14.45
N GLN A 357 22.24 8.11 -14.23
CA GLN A 357 23.46 7.37 -13.88
C GLN A 357 24.52 7.48 -14.98
N GLN A 358 24.13 7.32 -16.25
CA GLN A 358 25.03 7.50 -17.40
C GLN A 358 25.57 8.93 -17.52
N SER A 359 24.85 9.90 -16.97
CA SER A 359 25.25 11.31 -16.94
C SER A 359 26.11 11.68 -15.71
N GLY A 360 26.43 10.69 -14.86
CA GLY A 360 27.33 10.85 -13.71
C GLY A 360 26.65 11.18 -12.38
N ALA A 361 25.32 11.17 -12.30
CA ALA A 361 24.60 11.36 -11.04
C ALA A 361 24.57 10.07 -10.20
N GLN A 362 24.59 10.23 -8.87
CA GLN A 362 24.28 9.14 -7.95
C GLN A 362 22.75 9.01 -7.87
N VAL A 363 22.20 7.90 -8.34
CA VAL A 363 20.75 7.71 -8.36
C VAL A 363 20.32 6.64 -7.38
N ILE A 364 19.32 6.96 -6.56
CA ILE A 364 18.68 6.05 -5.62
C ILE A 364 17.22 5.91 -6.02
N LEU A 365 16.80 4.67 -6.30
CA LEU A 365 15.39 4.37 -6.51
C LEU A 365 14.73 4.03 -5.18
N THR A 366 13.54 4.57 -4.89
CA THR A 366 12.78 4.14 -3.70
C THR A 366 12.42 2.66 -3.80
N ARG A 367 12.04 2.19 -5.00
CA ARG A 367 11.94 0.77 -5.39
C ARG A 367 12.55 0.51 -6.76
N SER A 368 13.20 -0.65 -6.90
CA SER A 368 13.77 -1.16 -8.16
C SER A 368 13.08 -2.43 -8.67
N ASP A 369 12.04 -2.86 -7.98
CA ASP A 369 11.20 -4.03 -8.24
C ASP A 369 9.71 -3.70 -8.02
N ASP A 370 8.83 -4.67 -8.27
CA ASP A 370 7.39 -4.52 -8.06
C ASP A 370 7.00 -4.77 -6.59
N ARG A 371 7.59 -3.98 -5.68
CA ARG A 371 7.22 -3.97 -4.25
C ARG A 371 6.42 -2.73 -3.90
N GLU A 372 5.46 -2.89 -3.01
CA GLU A 372 4.73 -1.76 -2.43
C GLU A 372 5.61 -1.05 -1.39
N ILE A 373 5.65 0.28 -1.48
CA ILE A 373 6.29 1.16 -0.49
C ILE A 373 5.28 2.26 -0.09
N ASP A 374 5.04 2.41 1.20
CA ASP A 374 4.20 3.48 1.75
C ASP A 374 4.83 4.87 1.55
N LEU A 375 4.07 5.94 1.80
CA LEU A 375 4.49 7.31 1.48
C LEU A 375 5.69 7.80 2.32
N GLU A 376 5.76 7.45 3.60
CA GLU A 376 6.82 7.91 4.51
C GLU A 376 8.17 7.23 4.27
N PRO A 377 8.27 5.90 4.05
CA PRO A 377 9.54 5.29 3.66
C PRO A 377 10.18 5.90 2.40
N ARG A 378 9.38 6.40 1.44
CA ARG A 378 9.88 7.12 0.25
C ARG A 378 10.61 8.39 0.64
N VAL A 379 10.04 9.16 1.59
CA VAL A 379 10.66 10.35 2.17
C VAL A 379 11.95 9.97 2.91
N GLN A 380 11.90 8.96 3.78
CA GLN A 380 13.06 8.55 4.58
C GLN A 380 14.22 8.06 3.73
N ILE A 381 13.96 7.39 2.61
CA ILE A 381 15.01 7.01 1.65
C ILE A 381 15.72 8.27 1.14
N ALA A 382 14.97 9.33 0.83
CA ALA A 382 15.54 10.58 0.36
C ALA A 382 16.32 11.34 1.44
N GLU A 383 15.76 11.45 2.63
CA GLU A 383 16.41 12.12 3.77
C GLU A 383 17.69 11.40 4.19
N ARG A 384 17.65 10.06 4.33
CA ARG A 384 18.82 9.27 4.74
C ARG A 384 19.93 9.28 3.71
N ALA A 385 19.58 9.41 2.43
CA ALA A 385 20.54 9.57 1.35
C ALA A 385 21.19 10.95 1.34
N ASN A 386 20.66 11.92 2.12
CA ASN A 386 20.97 13.34 1.97
C ASN A 386 20.80 13.76 0.50
N ALA A 387 19.70 13.35 -0.14
CA ALA A 387 19.51 13.59 -1.56
C ALA A 387 19.43 15.09 -1.86
N ASP A 388 20.05 15.50 -2.96
CA ASP A 388 19.98 16.87 -3.45
C ASP A 388 18.64 17.15 -4.14
N LEU A 389 18.03 16.12 -4.75
CA LEU A 389 16.75 16.21 -5.47
C LEU A 389 15.89 14.97 -5.23
N PHE A 390 14.58 15.18 -5.11
CA PHE A 390 13.59 14.10 -5.07
C PHE A 390 12.58 14.25 -6.21
N VAL A 391 12.42 13.21 -7.03
CA VAL A 391 11.48 13.22 -8.16
C VAL A 391 10.60 11.97 -8.11
N SER A 392 9.33 12.17 -7.78
CA SER A 392 8.29 11.15 -7.82
C SER A 392 7.61 11.11 -9.19
N ILE A 393 7.36 9.91 -9.70
CA ILE A 393 6.80 9.68 -11.05
C ILE A 393 5.51 8.89 -10.91
N HIS A 394 4.42 9.48 -11.40
CA HIS A 394 3.05 9.00 -11.31
C HIS A 394 2.32 9.08 -12.68
N ALA A 395 1.14 8.48 -12.76
CA ALA A 395 0.21 8.68 -13.85
C ALA A 395 -1.22 8.86 -13.34
N ASN A 396 -1.78 10.03 -13.60
CA ASN A 396 -3.00 10.54 -12.99
C ASN A 396 -4.25 9.74 -13.40
N SER A 397 -5.36 10.00 -12.71
CA SER A 397 -6.67 9.48 -13.07
C SER A 397 -7.79 10.42 -12.65
N ILE A 398 -8.90 10.39 -13.41
CA ILE A 398 -10.14 11.08 -13.05
C ILE A 398 -11.28 10.06 -13.00
N SER A 399 -11.66 9.53 -14.17
CA SER A 399 -12.72 8.54 -14.33
C SER A 399 -12.67 7.97 -15.73
N LEU A 400 -12.97 6.68 -15.91
CA LEU A 400 -13.09 6.06 -17.24
C LEU A 400 -14.24 6.65 -18.08
N SER A 401 -15.19 7.34 -17.45
CA SER A 401 -16.25 8.09 -18.16
C SER A 401 -15.78 9.44 -18.73
N ARG A 402 -14.55 9.85 -18.43
CA ARG A 402 -13.93 11.10 -18.88
C ARG A 402 -12.61 10.85 -19.63
N PRO A 403 -12.62 10.05 -20.72
CA PRO A 403 -11.42 9.75 -21.48
C PRO A 403 -10.87 10.95 -22.26
N ASP A 404 -11.61 12.06 -22.30
CA ASP A 404 -11.20 13.35 -22.86
C ASP A 404 -10.12 14.05 -22.03
N VAL A 405 -9.99 13.72 -20.74
CA VAL A 405 -8.98 14.33 -19.86
C VAL A 405 -7.63 13.64 -20.06
N ASN A 406 -6.68 14.38 -20.64
CA ASN A 406 -5.33 13.95 -20.98
C ASN A 406 -4.36 15.10 -20.71
N GLY A 407 -3.07 14.80 -20.53
CA GLY A 407 -2.00 15.79 -20.47
C GLY A 407 -1.09 15.71 -19.25
N LEU A 408 0.02 16.45 -19.33
CA LEU A 408 1.07 16.50 -18.33
C LEU A 408 0.72 17.45 -17.19
N GLU A 409 0.84 16.98 -15.95
CA GLU A 409 0.83 17.84 -14.76
C GLU A 409 2.14 17.66 -13.99
N THR A 410 2.61 18.71 -13.33
CA THR A 410 3.80 18.60 -12.48
C THR A 410 3.57 19.38 -11.19
N TYR A 411 3.80 18.71 -10.07
CA TYR A 411 3.48 19.20 -8.75
C TYR A 411 4.74 19.50 -7.94
N TYR A 412 4.69 20.57 -7.17
CA TYR A 412 5.69 20.91 -6.18
C TYR A 412 5.01 21.34 -4.88
N HIS A 413 5.75 21.44 -3.77
CA HIS A 413 5.26 22.09 -2.56
C HIS A 413 6.01 23.39 -2.27
N SER A 414 7.26 23.30 -1.83
CA SER A 414 8.07 24.42 -1.32
C SER A 414 9.20 24.76 -2.32
N SER A 415 10.41 24.31 -2.03
CA SER A 415 11.65 24.54 -2.80
C SER A 415 11.64 23.94 -4.20
N GLY A 416 10.70 23.03 -4.50
CA GLY A 416 10.60 22.32 -5.78
C GLY A 416 10.06 23.12 -6.97
N ASN A 417 9.58 24.37 -6.80
CA ASN A 417 8.92 25.12 -7.89
C ASN A 417 9.78 25.21 -9.16
N ARG A 418 11.05 25.63 -9.02
CA ARG A 418 11.95 25.78 -10.17
C ARG A 418 12.29 24.44 -10.81
N LEU A 419 12.51 23.39 -10.01
CA LEU A 419 12.75 22.03 -10.51
C LEU A 419 11.54 21.54 -11.32
N ALA A 420 10.33 21.74 -10.81
CA ALA A 420 9.08 21.38 -11.49
C ALA A 420 8.94 22.09 -12.85
N GLN A 421 9.20 23.40 -12.91
CA GLN A 421 9.13 24.16 -14.15
C GLN A 421 10.12 23.66 -15.20
N VAL A 422 11.37 23.37 -14.81
CA VAL A 422 12.40 22.91 -15.74
C VAL A 422 12.09 21.50 -16.25
N ILE A 423 11.67 20.59 -15.37
CA ILE A 423 11.24 19.22 -15.75
C ILE A 423 10.05 19.30 -16.71
N HIS A 424 9.01 20.05 -16.36
CA HIS A 424 7.78 20.17 -17.15
C HIS A 424 8.06 20.68 -18.58
N GLN A 425 8.83 21.76 -18.72
CA GLN A 425 9.20 22.31 -20.03
C GLN A 425 10.09 21.35 -20.83
N SER A 426 10.95 20.58 -20.18
CA SER A 426 11.83 19.62 -20.85
C SER A 426 11.04 18.45 -21.43
N ILE A 427 10.01 17.98 -20.73
CA ILE A 427 9.09 16.95 -21.22
C ILE A 427 8.35 17.43 -22.48
N LEU A 428 7.76 18.64 -22.43
CA LEU A 428 6.96 19.17 -23.54
C LEU A 428 7.77 19.45 -24.83
N ARG A 429 9.11 19.51 -24.75
CA ARG A 429 9.98 19.59 -25.93
C ARG A 429 10.17 18.27 -26.66
N LEU A 430 10.01 17.15 -25.96
CA LEU A 430 10.26 15.80 -26.48
C LEU A 430 8.97 15.00 -26.69
N VAL A 431 7.88 15.40 -26.04
CA VAL A 431 6.61 14.70 -26.07
C VAL A 431 5.49 15.66 -26.44
N THR A 432 4.74 15.32 -27.48
CA THR A 432 3.51 16.05 -27.84
C THR A 432 2.34 15.51 -27.02
N MET A 433 1.88 16.31 -26.07
CA MET A 433 0.72 16.04 -25.23
C MET A 433 0.10 17.35 -24.71
N PRO A 434 -1.14 17.35 -24.21
CA PRO A 434 -1.72 18.54 -23.61
C PRO A 434 -0.90 19.01 -22.40
N ASP A 435 -0.63 20.31 -22.31
CA ASP A 435 0.00 20.97 -21.16
C ASP A 435 -1.09 21.36 -20.15
N ARG A 436 -1.02 20.81 -18.94
CA ARG A 436 -1.96 21.12 -17.84
C ARG A 436 -1.30 21.88 -16.70
N GLY A 437 -0.03 22.26 -16.89
CA GLY A 437 0.73 23.18 -16.08
C GLY A 437 1.43 22.60 -14.87
N VAL A 438 2.23 23.46 -14.25
CA VAL A 438 2.89 23.23 -12.97
C VAL A 438 2.01 23.77 -11.84
N ARG A 439 1.80 22.98 -10.78
CA ARG A 439 0.87 23.30 -9.68
C ARG A 439 1.52 23.07 -8.32
N GLN A 440 1.11 23.86 -7.34
CA GLN A 440 1.46 23.60 -5.95
C GLN A 440 0.47 22.60 -5.34
N ALA A 441 0.97 21.56 -4.68
CA ALA A 441 0.17 20.59 -3.94
C ALA A 441 0.87 20.15 -2.65
N ARG A 442 0.09 19.64 -1.70
CA ARG A 442 0.55 19.19 -0.39
C ARG A 442 0.67 17.66 -0.32
N PHE A 443 1.18 17.03 -1.38
CA PHE A 443 1.41 15.60 -1.37
C PHE A 443 2.47 15.23 -0.34
N HIS A 444 2.26 14.13 0.37
CA HIS A 444 3.07 13.72 1.52
C HIS A 444 4.57 13.73 1.20
N VAL A 445 4.96 13.09 0.09
CA VAL A 445 6.36 12.99 -0.36
C VAL A 445 6.98 14.34 -0.74
N LEU A 446 6.17 15.36 -1.04
CA LEU A 446 6.63 16.71 -1.35
C LEU A 446 6.70 17.63 -0.12
N VAL A 447 5.83 17.39 0.86
CA VAL A 447 5.75 18.21 2.08
C VAL A 447 6.82 17.81 3.08
N ASN A 448 7.11 16.50 3.18
CA ASN A 448 7.94 15.95 4.23
C ASN A 448 9.40 15.71 3.81
N THR A 449 9.75 16.05 2.57
CA THR A 449 11.15 16.09 2.10
C THR A 449 11.79 17.44 2.36
N SER A 450 13.06 17.45 2.76
CA SER A 450 13.84 18.66 3.05
C SER A 450 14.49 19.26 1.79
N MET A 451 14.79 18.43 0.79
CA MET A 451 15.37 18.85 -0.49
C MET A 451 14.30 19.29 -1.51
N PRO A 452 14.67 20.00 -2.60
CA PRO A 452 13.75 20.27 -3.70
C PRO A 452 13.08 18.99 -4.23
N SER A 453 11.76 18.95 -4.13
CA SER A 453 10.94 17.78 -4.47
C SER A 453 9.85 18.09 -5.48
N VAL A 454 9.64 17.15 -6.42
CA VAL A 454 8.66 17.24 -7.50
C VAL A 454 7.92 15.92 -7.68
N LEU A 455 6.63 15.98 -8.01
CA LEU A 455 5.83 14.84 -8.46
C LEU A 455 5.36 15.09 -9.89
N VAL A 456 5.74 14.21 -10.82
CA VAL A 456 5.39 14.30 -12.24
C VAL A 456 4.23 13.35 -12.53
N GLU A 457 3.09 13.91 -12.89
CA GLU A 457 1.97 13.15 -13.45
C GLU A 457 2.14 13.05 -14.96
N THR A 458 2.66 11.93 -15.42
CA THR A 458 3.12 11.74 -16.81
C THR A 458 1.99 11.75 -17.85
N GLY A 459 0.74 11.77 -17.42
CA GLY A 459 -0.48 11.67 -18.23
C GLY A 459 -1.60 11.03 -17.41
N PHE A 460 -2.77 10.81 -18.00
CA PHE A 460 -3.91 10.18 -17.32
C PHE A 460 -4.10 8.73 -17.79
N VAL A 461 -4.01 7.73 -16.90
CA VAL A 461 -4.26 6.32 -17.30
C VAL A 461 -5.71 6.10 -17.77
N THR A 462 -6.61 6.99 -17.37
CA THR A 462 -8.02 7.03 -17.79
C THR A 462 -8.25 7.83 -19.08
N GLY A 463 -7.25 8.58 -19.56
CA GLY A 463 -7.32 9.38 -20.79
C GLY A 463 -7.08 8.54 -22.04
N ALA A 464 -7.90 8.71 -23.09
CA ALA A 464 -7.81 7.88 -24.29
C ALA A 464 -6.53 8.11 -25.10
N GLN A 465 -5.99 9.33 -25.12
CA GLN A 465 -4.72 9.62 -25.81
C GLN A 465 -3.55 9.12 -24.97
N ASP A 466 -3.55 9.43 -23.67
CA ASP A 466 -2.47 9.08 -22.76
C ASP A 466 -2.36 7.56 -22.56
N ALA A 467 -3.47 6.82 -22.49
CA ALA A 467 -3.43 5.36 -22.42
C ALA A 467 -2.79 4.71 -23.66
N ARG A 468 -2.96 5.28 -24.86
CA ARG A 468 -2.27 4.80 -26.08
C ARG A 468 -0.78 5.10 -26.00
N ASN A 469 -0.44 6.31 -25.58
CA ASN A 469 0.94 6.74 -25.35
C ASN A 469 1.66 5.86 -24.32
N PHE A 470 1.00 5.53 -23.22
CA PHE A 470 1.54 4.66 -22.18
C PHE A 470 1.77 3.23 -22.66
N ASN A 471 1.05 2.75 -23.67
CA ASN A 471 1.33 1.45 -24.30
C ASN A 471 2.48 1.50 -25.31
N ASP A 472 2.85 2.68 -25.83
CA ASP A 472 3.98 2.87 -26.76
C ASP A 472 5.33 2.96 -26.01
N PRO A 473 6.24 1.98 -26.16
CA PRO A 473 7.56 2.02 -25.53
C PRO A 473 8.42 3.21 -25.98
N ALA A 474 8.31 3.64 -27.24
CA ALA A 474 9.08 4.77 -27.75
C ALA A 474 8.60 6.09 -27.13
N TRP A 475 7.30 6.22 -26.89
CA TRP A 475 6.74 7.35 -26.15
C TRP A 475 7.22 7.36 -24.70
N ARG A 476 7.19 6.21 -24.00
CA ARG A 476 7.71 6.11 -22.62
C ARG A 476 9.19 6.49 -22.54
N SER A 477 10.00 6.09 -23.52
CA SER A 477 11.42 6.49 -23.61
C SER A 477 11.60 8.00 -23.80
N ARG A 478 10.81 8.66 -24.66
CA ARG A 478 10.84 10.13 -24.81
C ARG A 478 10.40 10.86 -23.54
N MET A 479 9.39 10.35 -22.83
CA MET A 479 8.97 10.87 -21.52
C MET A 479 10.12 10.80 -20.50
N ALA A 480 10.78 9.63 -20.39
CA ALA A 480 11.92 9.46 -19.51
C ALA A 480 13.11 10.38 -19.87
N GLN A 481 13.40 10.54 -21.17
CA GLN A 481 14.41 11.50 -21.66
C GLN A 481 14.06 12.94 -21.27
N GLY A 482 12.79 13.33 -21.37
CA GLY A 482 12.32 14.66 -20.99
C GLY A 482 12.48 14.95 -19.51
N ILE A 483 12.09 13.99 -18.66
CA ILE A 483 12.28 14.07 -17.21
C ILE A 483 13.78 14.19 -16.88
N ALA A 484 14.60 13.28 -17.40
CA ALA A 484 16.04 13.25 -17.12
C ALA A 484 16.75 14.53 -17.60
N ALA A 485 16.42 15.03 -18.80
CA ALA A 485 16.98 16.27 -19.33
C ALA A 485 16.65 17.46 -18.44
N GLY A 486 15.42 17.56 -17.93
CA GLY A 486 15.04 18.63 -17.01
C GLY A 486 15.74 18.56 -15.66
N ILE A 487 15.89 17.35 -15.10
CA ILE A 487 16.65 17.13 -13.86
C ILE A 487 18.12 17.56 -14.05
N LEU A 488 18.78 17.11 -15.13
CA LEU A 488 20.17 17.46 -15.42
C LEU A 488 20.35 18.96 -15.66
N GLN A 489 19.43 19.59 -16.39
CA GLN A 489 19.44 21.03 -16.64
C GLN A 489 19.30 21.83 -15.34
N TYR A 490 18.48 21.35 -14.39
CA TYR A 490 18.36 21.97 -13.07
C TYR A 490 19.66 21.79 -12.28
N ALA A 491 20.16 20.57 -12.16
CA ALA A 491 21.36 20.24 -11.40
C ALA A 491 22.58 21.06 -11.85
N GLN A 492 22.83 21.18 -13.17
CA GLN A 492 23.95 21.96 -13.71
C GLN A 492 23.92 23.46 -13.40
N ARG A 493 22.75 24.02 -13.05
CA ARG A 493 22.54 25.47 -12.91
C ARG A 493 22.24 25.89 -11.48
N SER A 494 22.12 24.95 -10.54
CA SER A 494 21.57 25.21 -9.21
C SER A 494 22.24 24.42 -8.10
N LEU A 495 23.12 23.47 -8.43
CA LEU A 495 24.02 22.75 -7.55
C LEU A 495 25.44 22.96 -8.06
#